data_AF-A0A699SPI9-F1
#
_entry.id   AF-A0A699SPI9-F1
#
_cell.length_a   1.000
_cell.length_b   1.000
_cell.length_c   1.000
_cell.angle_alpha   90.00
_cell.angle_beta   90.00
_cell.angle_gamma   90.00
#
_symmetry.space_group_name_H-M   'P 1'
#
loop_
_entity.id
_entity.type
_entity.pdbx_description
1 polymer ?
#
loop_
_entity_poly.entity_id
_entity_poly.type
_entity_poly.pdbx_seq_one_letter_code
_entity_poly.pdbx_strand_id
1 'polypeptide(L)'
;THNWSSSAHQELHKIEKDEIFPIVNQVDARVENFEIQFLKEAAKFVGDFKSLTKEANESLAKHMTLELEIERLLRVVVSQDIMTVVQSYSVDETSNLQTELQGMKERFENCIIKKENEYAKLWNDWYKKCE
;
A
#
# COMPACT_ATOMS: atom_id res chain seq x y z
N THR A 1 67.77 13.41 -49.80
CA THR A 1 66.84 12.58 -50.59
C THR A 1 66.59 11.30 -49.83
N HIS A 2 65.39 11.09 -49.29
CA HIS A 2 65.06 9.81 -48.66
C HIS A 2 65.04 8.73 -49.75
N ASN A 3 65.74 7.61 -49.55
CA ASN A 3 65.77 6.50 -50.49
C ASN A 3 64.65 5.51 -50.14
N TRP A 4 63.44 5.79 -50.63
CA TRP A 4 62.25 4.96 -50.45
C TRP A 4 62.37 3.59 -51.14
N SER A 5 63.41 3.39 -51.96
CA SER A 5 63.73 2.12 -52.61
C SER A 5 64.72 1.26 -51.83
N SER A 6 65.08 1.65 -50.60
CA SER A 6 66.00 0.85 -49.78
C SER A 6 65.36 -0.49 -49.37
N SER A 7 66.19 -1.53 -49.29
CA SER A 7 65.75 -2.87 -48.87
C SER A 7 65.04 -2.86 -47.51
N ALA A 8 65.52 -2.05 -46.56
CA ALA A 8 64.87 -1.90 -45.25
C ALA A 8 63.42 -1.38 -45.34
N HIS A 9 63.14 -0.46 -46.27
CA HIS A 9 61.78 0.04 -46.47
C HIS A 9 60.85 -1.02 -47.08
N GLN A 10 61.36 -1.84 -48.01
CA GLN A 10 60.60 -2.92 -48.62
C GLN A 10 60.25 -4.02 -47.62
N GLU A 11 61.17 -4.38 -46.73
CA GLU A 11 60.93 -5.36 -45.66
C GLU A 11 59.88 -4.87 -44.66
N LEU A 12 59.95 -3.59 -44.25
CA LEU A 12 58.93 -2.99 -43.37
C LEU A 12 57.53 -2.99 -44.02
N HIS A 13 57.44 -2.59 -45.29
CA HIS A 13 56.18 -2.63 -46.03
C HIS A 13 55.63 -4.06 -46.15
N LYS A 14 56.51 -5.06 -46.26
CA LYS A 14 56.11 -6.47 -46.29
C LYS A 14 55.55 -6.92 -44.95
N ILE A 15 56.20 -6.59 -43.82
CA ILE A 15 55.70 -6.88 -42.46
C ILE A 15 54.35 -6.21 -42.23
N GLU A 16 54.22 -4.94 -42.61
CA GLU A 16 52.96 -4.20 -42.47
C GLU A 16 51.82 -4.90 -43.23
N LYS A 17 52.07 -5.28 -44.47
CA LYS A 17 51.06 -5.88 -45.35
C LYS A 17 50.73 -7.33 -44.99
N ASP A 18 51.75 -8.15 -44.72
CA ASP A 18 51.61 -9.59 -44.61
C ASP A 18 51.36 -10.04 -43.16
N GLU A 19 51.73 -9.24 -42.16
CA GLU A 19 51.56 -9.58 -40.74
C GLU A 19 50.62 -8.63 -40.01
N ILE A 20 50.87 -7.32 -40.05
CA ILE A 20 50.10 -6.35 -39.24
C ILE A 20 48.66 -6.25 -39.74
N PHE A 21 48.45 -6.07 -41.04
CA PHE A 21 47.11 -5.88 -41.60
C PHE A 21 46.19 -7.08 -41.36
N PRO A 22 46.61 -8.35 -41.55
CA PRO A 22 45.81 -9.51 -41.17
C PRO A 22 45.47 -9.58 -39.66
N ILE A 23 46.40 -9.21 -38.78
CA ILE A 23 46.16 -9.18 -37.33
C ILE A 23 45.08 -8.15 -37.00
N VAL A 24 45.18 -6.94 -37.54
CA VAL A 24 44.18 -5.88 -37.33
C VAL A 24 42.80 -6.36 -37.78
N ASN A 25 42.68 -6.91 -39.00
CA ASN A 25 41.41 -7.43 -39.50
C ASN A 25 40.85 -8.56 -38.63
N GLN A 26 41.71 -9.43 -38.08
CA GLN A 26 41.27 -10.49 -37.17
C GLN A 26 40.75 -9.92 -35.84
N VAL A 27 41.43 -8.91 -35.30
CA VAL A 27 41.00 -8.22 -34.08
C VAL A 27 39.67 -7.52 -34.33
N ASP A 28 39.53 -6.80 -35.45
CA ASP A 28 38.29 -6.12 -35.83
C ASP A 28 37.12 -7.10 -35.93
N ALA A 29 37.30 -8.23 -36.63
CA ALA A 29 36.27 -9.27 -36.70
C ALA A 29 35.89 -9.86 -35.34
N ARG A 30 36.85 -9.98 -34.41
CA ARG A 30 36.58 -10.41 -33.04
C ARG A 30 35.76 -9.37 -32.28
N VAL A 31 36.14 -8.09 -32.39
CA VAL A 31 35.43 -6.98 -31.75
C VAL A 31 34.00 -6.90 -32.25
N GLU A 32 33.78 -6.98 -33.57
CA GLU A 32 32.43 -6.99 -34.17
C GLU A 32 31.59 -8.16 -33.63
N ASN A 33 32.15 -9.37 -33.54
CA ASN A 33 31.44 -10.51 -32.98
C ASN A 33 31.08 -10.31 -31.49
N PHE A 34 31.99 -9.73 -30.69
CA PHE A 34 31.69 -9.39 -29.30
C PHE A 34 30.55 -8.37 -29.19
N GLU A 35 30.57 -7.33 -30.01
CA GLU A 35 29.53 -6.31 -30.03
C GLU A 35 28.16 -6.92 -30.36
N ILE A 36 28.08 -7.79 -31.37
CA ILE A 36 26.84 -8.48 -31.75
C ILE A 36 26.31 -9.35 -30.60
N GLN A 37 27.18 -10.14 -29.95
CA GLN A 37 26.76 -10.99 -28.82
C GLN A 37 26.32 -10.16 -27.62
N PHE A 38 27.05 -9.08 -27.32
CA PHE A 38 26.70 -8.17 -26.25
C PHE A 38 25.33 -7.53 -26.47
N LEU A 39 25.08 -7.01 -27.68
CA LEU A 39 23.78 -6.42 -28.03
C LEU A 39 22.65 -7.44 -27.96
N LYS A 40 22.89 -8.69 -28.36
CA LYS A 40 21.91 -9.77 -28.25
C LYS A 40 21.55 -10.06 -26.79
N GLU A 41 22.55 -10.17 -25.91
CA GLU A 41 22.30 -10.42 -24.49
C GLU A 41 21.65 -9.21 -23.81
N ALA A 42 22.05 -7.99 -24.15
CA ALA A 42 21.43 -6.76 -23.67
C ALA A 42 19.95 -6.66 -24.08
N ALA A 43 19.62 -7.01 -25.33
CA ALA A 43 18.24 -7.05 -25.80
C ALA A 43 17.40 -8.09 -25.04
N LYS A 44 17.96 -9.28 -24.79
CA LYS A 44 17.30 -10.31 -23.98
C LYS A 44 17.08 -9.83 -22.54
N PHE A 45 18.11 -9.25 -21.91
CA PHE A 45 18.03 -8.69 -20.56
C PHE A 45 16.92 -7.62 -20.43
N VAL A 46 16.85 -6.69 -21.38
CA VAL A 46 15.79 -5.66 -21.42
C VAL A 46 14.40 -6.30 -21.55
N GLY A 47 14.27 -7.35 -22.37
CA GLY A 47 13.04 -8.12 -22.50
C GLY A 47 12.61 -8.79 -21.19
N ASP A 48 13.53 -9.51 -20.54
CA ASP A 48 13.28 -10.21 -19.28
C ASP A 48 12.93 -9.21 -18.16
N PHE A 49 13.64 -8.09 -18.07
CA PHE A 49 13.36 -7.03 -17.09
C PHE A 49 11.97 -6.42 -17.27
N LYS A 50 11.54 -6.21 -18.53
CA LYS A 50 10.19 -5.71 -18.83
C LYS A 50 9.11 -6.70 -18.38
N SER A 51 9.32 -7.99 -18.62
CA SER A 51 8.42 -9.05 -18.16
C SER A 51 8.35 -9.10 -16.63
N LEU A 52 9.50 -9.03 -15.95
CA LEU A 52 9.57 -9.01 -14.49
C LEU A 52 8.84 -7.79 -13.88
N THR A 53 9.01 -6.61 -14.49
CA THR A 53 8.29 -5.40 -14.08
C THR A 53 6.78 -5.58 -14.19
N LYS A 54 6.30 -6.23 -15.26
CA LYS A 54 4.86 -6.53 -15.43
C LYS A 54 4.37 -7.49 -14.35
N GLU A 55 5.11 -8.57 -14.09
CA GLU A 55 4.77 -9.54 -13.05
C GLU A 55 4.73 -8.92 -11.65
N ALA A 56 5.71 -8.06 -11.33
CA ALA A 56 5.76 -7.34 -10.06
C ALA A 56 4.54 -6.43 -9.88
N ASN A 57 4.13 -5.71 -10.93
CA ASN A 57 2.94 -4.86 -10.90
C ASN A 57 1.65 -5.67 -10.72
N GLU A 58 1.51 -6.81 -11.41
CA GLU A 58 0.36 -7.70 -11.24
C GLU A 58 0.31 -8.30 -9.83
N SER A 59 1.46 -8.67 -9.27
CA SER A 59 1.58 -9.16 -7.90
C SER A 59 1.19 -8.09 -6.88
N LEU A 60 1.65 -6.85 -7.07
CA LEU A 60 1.27 -5.71 -6.22
C LEU A 60 -0.25 -5.48 -6.22
N ALA A 61 -0.89 -5.51 -7.39
CA ALA A 61 -2.35 -5.36 -7.49
C ALA A 61 -3.10 -6.47 -6.76
N LYS A 62 -2.62 -7.72 -6.85
CA LYS A 62 -3.18 -8.86 -6.09
C LYS A 62 -3.02 -8.67 -4.58
N HIS A 63 -1.85 -8.22 -4.13
CA HIS A 63 -1.61 -7.94 -2.72
C HIS A 63 -2.56 -6.87 -2.17
N MET A 64 -2.70 -5.74 -2.88
CA MET A 64 -3.63 -4.67 -2.49
C MET A 64 -5.09 -5.16 -2.43
N THR A 65 -5.49 -6.04 -3.35
CA THR A 65 -6.83 -6.62 -3.35
C THR A 65 -7.07 -7.52 -2.14
N LEU A 66 -6.09 -8.36 -1.79
CA LEU A 66 -6.15 -9.23 -0.62
C LEU A 66 -6.19 -8.43 0.68
N GLU A 67 -5.42 -7.34 0.77
CA GLU A 67 -5.41 -6.44 1.92
C GLU A 67 -6.80 -5.84 2.17
N LEU A 68 -7.46 -5.33 1.13
CA LEU A 68 -8.83 -4.81 1.24
C LEU A 68 -9.85 -5.89 1.64
N GLU A 69 -9.71 -7.11 1.13
CA GLU A 69 -10.61 -8.21 1.51
C GLU A 69 -10.40 -8.62 2.98
N ILE A 70 -9.16 -8.66 3.46
CA ILE A 70 -8.85 -8.92 4.87
C ILE A 70 -9.46 -7.83 5.76
N GLU A 71 -9.31 -6.55 5.42
CA GLU A 71 -9.93 -5.46 6.18
C GLU A 71 -11.45 -5.58 6.22
N ARG A 72 -12.08 -5.95 5.09
CA ARG A 72 -13.53 -6.18 5.01
C ARG A 72 -13.94 -7.33 5.92
N LEU A 73 -13.24 -8.46 5.86
CA LEU A 73 -13.52 -9.63 6.68
C LEU A 73 -13.34 -9.34 8.17
N LEU A 74 -12.28 -8.63 8.56
CA LEU A 74 -12.07 -8.20 9.95
C LEU A 74 -13.21 -7.32 10.46
N ARG A 75 -13.69 -6.37 9.64
CA ARG A 75 -14.84 -5.54 10.00
C ARG A 75 -16.11 -6.37 10.23
N VAL A 76 -16.36 -7.36 9.38
CA VAL A 76 -17.51 -8.26 9.52
C VAL A 76 -17.38 -9.12 10.77
N VAL A 77 -16.22 -9.73 11.02
CA VAL A 77 -15.97 -10.57 12.20
C VAL A 77 -16.14 -9.77 13.48
N VAL A 78 -15.51 -8.59 13.59
CA VAL A 78 -15.65 -7.70 14.75
C VAL A 78 -17.12 -7.32 14.97
N SER A 79 -17.86 -7.01 13.91
CA SER A 79 -19.29 -6.67 14.02
C SER A 79 -20.13 -7.85 14.49
N GLN A 80 -19.82 -9.05 14.00
CA GLN A 80 -20.50 -10.29 14.39
C GLN A 80 -20.22 -10.63 15.86
N ASP A 81 -18.96 -10.52 16.30
CA ASP A 81 -18.58 -10.76 17.70
C ASP A 81 -19.29 -9.79 18.65
N ILE A 82 -19.33 -8.49 18.29
CA ILE A 82 -20.09 -7.48 19.06
C ILE A 82 -21.56 -7.87 19.16
N MET A 83 -22.18 -8.28 18.04
CA MET A 83 -23.59 -8.65 18.02
C MET A 83 -23.86 -9.90 18.87
N THR A 84 -23.00 -10.92 18.81
CA THR A 84 -23.11 -12.13 19.62
C THR A 84 -22.96 -11.81 21.12
N VAL A 85 -22.02 -10.93 21.49
CA VAL A 85 -21.85 -10.48 22.88
C VAL A 85 -23.11 -9.74 23.36
N VAL A 86 -23.62 -8.76 22.60
CA VAL A 86 -24.85 -8.03 22.93
C VAL A 86 -26.04 -8.97 23.11
N GLN A 87 -26.20 -9.95 22.22
CA GLN A 87 -27.26 -10.96 22.32
C GLN A 87 -27.09 -11.84 23.56
N SER A 88 -25.87 -12.22 23.93
CA SER A 88 -25.62 -13.05 25.12
C SER A 88 -25.97 -12.32 26.43
N TYR A 89 -25.74 -11.01 26.51
CA TYR A 89 -26.16 -10.20 27.65
C TYR A 89 -27.67 -9.91 27.62
N SER A 90 -28.29 -9.79 26.43
CA SER A 90 -29.71 -9.46 26.32
C SER A 90 -30.68 -10.60 26.64
N VAL A 91 -30.23 -11.84 26.89
CA VAL A 91 -31.16 -12.94 27.20
C VAL A 91 -31.52 -13.00 28.69
N ASP A 92 -30.59 -12.68 29.60
CA ASP A 92 -30.84 -12.67 31.05
C ASP A 92 -30.82 -11.26 31.68
N GLU A 93 -30.10 -10.27 31.14
CA GLU A 93 -30.01 -8.92 31.74
C GLU A 93 -31.10 -7.95 31.26
N THR A 94 -31.84 -8.26 30.19
CA THR A 94 -32.82 -7.33 29.62
C THR A 94 -33.98 -7.05 30.59
N SER A 95 -34.43 -8.04 31.36
CA SER A 95 -35.45 -7.79 32.38
C SER A 95 -34.93 -6.94 33.53
N ASN A 96 -33.65 -7.08 33.88
CA ASN A 96 -33.04 -6.35 34.98
C ASN A 96 -32.80 -4.88 34.59
N LEU A 97 -32.23 -4.65 33.41
CA LEU A 97 -32.03 -3.31 32.85
C LEU A 97 -33.35 -2.57 32.59
N GLN A 98 -34.38 -3.28 32.13
CA GLN A 98 -35.71 -2.69 31.92
C GLN A 98 -36.37 -2.28 33.25
N THR A 99 -36.15 -3.05 34.31
CA THR A 99 -36.60 -2.73 35.68
C THR A 99 -35.85 -1.52 36.24
N GLU A 100 -34.53 -1.47 36.10
CA GLU A 100 -33.72 -0.33 36.54
C GLU A 100 -34.07 0.97 35.79
N LEU A 101 -34.29 0.89 34.48
CA LEU A 101 -34.73 2.01 33.65
C LEU A 101 -36.09 2.54 34.10
N GLN A 102 -37.04 1.64 34.39
CA GLN A 102 -38.37 2.02 34.90
C GLN A 102 -38.26 2.69 36.28
N GLY A 103 -37.43 2.15 37.18
CA GLY A 103 -37.17 2.76 38.49
C GLY A 103 -36.43 4.10 38.41
N MET A 104 -35.59 4.33 37.39
CA MET A 104 -34.98 5.63 37.15
C MET A 104 -36.01 6.65 36.62
N LYS A 105 -36.86 6.25 35.67
CA LYS A 105 -37.95 7.09 35.15
C LYS A 105 -38.87 7.57 36.27
N GLU A 106 -39.31 6.67 37.15
CA GLU A 106 -40.19 7.01 38.28
C GLU A 106 -39.51 7.97 39.28
N ARG A 107 -38.20 7.81 39.54
CA ARG A 107 -37.43 8.74 40.38
C ARG A 107 -37.34 10.14 39.77
N PHE A 108 -37.18 10.24 38.45
CA PHE A 108 -37.17 11.53 37.75
C PHE A 108 -38.53 12.21 37.77
N GLU A 109 -39.61 11.48 37.48
CA GLU A 109 -40.98 12.01 37.53
C GLU A 109 -41.31 12.56 38.92
N ASN A 110 -40.97 11.83 39.98
CA ASN A 110 -41.15 12.28 41.37
C ASN A 110 -40.34 13.55 41.70
N CYS A 111 -39.13 13.68 41.18
CA CYS A 111 -38.30 14.88 41.37
C CYS A 111 -38.91 16.10 40.69
N ILE A 112 -39.41 15.94 39.46
CA ILE A 112 -40.09 17.00 38.70
C ILE A 112 -41.33 17.46 39.45
N ILE A 113 -42.22 16.54 39.87
CA ILE A 113 -43.43 16.86 40.63
C ILE A 113 -43.09 17.60 41.92
N LYS A 114 -42.04 17.17 42.64
CA LYS A 114 -41.60 17.86 43.85
C LYS A 114 -41.15 19.29 43.54
N LYS A 115 -40.39 19.50 42.46
CA LYS A 115 -39.93 20.81 42.04
C LYS A 115 -41.08 21.72 41.61
N GLU A 116 -42.03 21.21 40.83
CA GLU A 116 -43.23 21.95 40.44
C GLU A 116 -44.04 22.39 41.67
N ASN A 117 -44.20 21.52 42.66
CA ASN A 117 -44.86 21.86 43.93
C ASN A 117 -44.09 22.92 44.73
N GLU A 118 -42.76 22.87 44.76
CA GLU A 118 -41.92 23.92 45.38
C GLU A 118 -42.10 25.27 44.67
N TYR A 119 -42.08 25.29 43.34
CA TYR A 119 -42.29 26.50 42.55
C TYR A 119 -43.70 27.07 42.71
N ALA A 120 -44.73 26.22 42.71
CA ALA A 120 -46.11 26.64 42.94
C ALA A 120 -46.29 27.32 44.31
N LYS A 121 -45.62 26.81 45.36
CA LYS A 121 -45.63 27.45 46.69
C LYS A 121 -44.96 28.82 46.67
N LEU A 122 -43.75 28.92 46.09
CA LEU A 122 -43.02 30.18 45.99
C LEU A 122 -43.80 31.24 45.18
N TRP A 123 -44.43 30.81 44.09
CA TRP A 123 -45.29 31.67 43.28
C TRP A 123 -46.48 32.20 44.08
N ASN A 124 -47.18 31.32 44.80
CA ASN A 124 -48.31 31.72 45.65
C ASN A 124 -47.89 32.67 46.78
N ASP A 125 -46.73 32.44 47.41
CA ASP A 125 -46.20 33.30 48.45
C ASP A 125 -45.79 34.68 47.91
N TRP A 126 -45.25 34.73 46.68
CA TRP A 126 -44.94 35.98 46.00
C TRP A 126 -46.21 36.74 45.62
N TYR A 127 -47.19 36.07 45.02
CA TYR A 127 -48.47 36.67 44.63
C TYR A 127 -49.19 37.32 45.81
N LYS A 128 -49.25 36.63 46.96
CA LYS A 128 -49.84 37.15 48.21
C LYS A 128 -49.12 38.37 48.80
N LYS A 129 -47.85 38.61 48.45
CA LYS A 129 -47.12 39.82 48.87
C LYS A 129 -47.37 41.01 47.95
N CYS A 130 -47.92 40.78 46.77
CA CYS A 130 -48.22 41.81 45.79
C CYS A 130 -49.69 42.30 45.86
N GLU A 131 -50.54 41.63 46.63
CA GLU A 131 -51.82 42.16 47.15
C GLU A 131 -51.61 42.91 48.48
#